data_AF-A0A3P7LXD4-F1
#
_entry.id   AF-A0A3P7LXD4-F1
#
_cell.length_a   1.000
_cell.length_b   1.000
_cell.length_c   1.000
_cell.angle_alpha   90.00
_cell.angle_beta   90.00
_cell.angle_gamma   90.00
#
_symmetry.space_group_name_H-M   'P 1'
#
loop_
_entity.id
_entity.type
_entity.pdbx_description
1 polymer ?
#
loop_
_entity_poly.entity_id
_entity_poly.type
_entity_poly.pdbx_seq_one_letter_code
_entity_poly.pdbx_strand_id
1 'polypeptide(L)'
;MGMRQEYKKLKILNAELLPSDIIYLQFKRPSSFSFRSGQWVRISSPAFSCAFNECHAFSLASAPQAPTLELYIKAVGPWTWKMRSEIIRAQANGSPYPLVHMNGPYGDGNQDMLLSSVIASLTLRTVSLQRSKIINQTLIKSS
;
A
#
# COMPACT_ATOMS: atom_id res chain seq x y z
N MET A 1 16.14 -20.19 5.60
CA MET A 1 16.32 -18.96 6.40
C MET A 1 16.03 -17.76 5.52
N GLY A 2 14.86 -17.12 5.66
CA GLY A 2 14.56 -15.90 4.90
C GLY A 2 15.26 -14.70 5.55
N MET A 3 16.27 -14.14 4.88
CA MET A 3 16.89 -12.88 5.32
C MET A 3 15.86 -11.76 5.20
N ARG A 4 15.52 -11.13 6.32
CA ARG A 4 14.69 -9.92 6.35
C ARG A 4 15.46 -8.82 5.64
N GLN A 5 14.87 -8.24 4.60
CA GLN A 5 15.55 -7.23 3.79
C GLN A 5 14.93 -5.85 4.06
N GLU A 6 15.80 -4.86 4.22
CA GLU A 6 15.44 -3.45 4.29
C GLU A 6 15.76 -2.80 2.93
N TYR A 7 14.75 -2.14 2.35
CA TYR A 7 14.84 -1.41 1.10
C TYR A 7 14.62 0.07 1.37
N LYS A 8 15.68 0.86 1.23
CA LYS A 8 15.64 2.32 1.47
C LYS A 8 15.38 3.07 0.18
N LYS A 9 14.79 4.26 0.31
CA LYS A 9 14.55 5.23 -0.76
C LYS A 9 13.83 4.63 -1.98
N LEU A 10 12.81 3.79 -1.75
CA LEU A 10 11.95 3.30 -2.82
C LEU A 10 11.15 4.47 -3.42
N LYS A 11 11.15 4.51 -4.74
CA LYS A 11 10.36 5.46 -5.53
C LYS A 11 8.96 4.89 -5.73
N ILE A 12 7.95 5.69 -5.41
CA ILE A 12 6.56 5.43 -5.82
C ILE A 12 6.49 5.68 -7.33
N LEU A 13 6.09 4.68 -8.09
CA LEU A 13 5.89 4.77 -9.54
C LEU A 13 4.54 5.40 -9.87
N ASN A 14 3.50 4.96 -9.16
CA ASN A 14 2.16 5.46 -9.30
C ASN A 14 1.49 5.53 -7.93
N ALA A 15 0.67 6.57 -7.73
CA ALA A 15 -0.17 6.71 -6.56
C ALA A 15 -1.55 7.18 -7.00
N GLU A 16 -2.59 6.58 -6.43
CA GLU A 16 -3.97 6.95 -6.71
C GLU A 16 -4.76 7.06 -5.40
N LEU A 17 -5.61 8.08 -5.33
CA LEU A 17 -6.50 8.30 -4.19
C LEU A 17 -7.87 7.78 -4.54
N LEU A 18 -8.15 6.56 -4.08
CA LEU A 18 -9.42 5.90 -4.32
C LEU A 18 -10.47 6.39 -3.31
N PRO A 19 -11.77 6.25 -3.63
CA PRO A 19 -12.83 6.60 -2.70
C PRO A 19 -12.78 5.71 -1.44
N SER A 20 -13.46 6.14 -0.36
CA SER A 20 -13.37 5.51 0.97
C SER A 20 -11.98 5.60 1.63
N ASP A 21 -11.28 6.69 1.34
CA ASP A 21 -9.99 7.05 1.94
C ASP A 21 -8.90 5.99 1.72
N ILE A 22 -8.97 5.29 0.60
CA ILE A 22 -7.95 4.34 0.18
C ILE A 22 -6.87 5.07 -0.62
N ILE A 23 -5.63 4.72 -0.34
CA ILE A 23 -4.42 5.17 -1.03
C ILE A 23 -3.86 3.93 -1.72
N TYR A 24 -3.87 3.94 -3.05
CA TYR A 24 -3.19 2.94 -3.85
C TYR A 24 -1.76 3.41 -4.11
N LEU A 25 -0.79 2.53 -3.86
CA LEU A 25 0.62 2.78 -4.14
C LEU A 25 1.20 1.63 -4.96
N GLN A 26 1.93 2.01 -6.00
CA GLN A 26 2.69 1.10 -6.83
C GLN A 26 4.19 1.41 -6.76
N PHE A 27 4.99 0.39 -6.52
CA PHE A 27 6.43 0.46 -6.41
C PHE A 27 7.10 -0.41 -7.45
N LYS A 28 8.30 -0.01 -7.88
CA LYS A 28 9.18 -0.93 -8.60
C LYS A 28 9.62 -2.02 -7.62
N ARG A 29 9.44 -3.28 -8.00
CA ARG A 29 9.92 -4.40 -7.19
C ARG A 29 11.46 -4.41 -7.17
N PRO A 30 12.10 -4.44 -5.98
CA PRO A 30 13.53 -4.70 -5.89
C PRO A 30 13.86 -6.11 -6.38
N SER A 31 14.96 -6.27 -7.12
CA SER A 31 15.33 -7.56 -7.73
C SER A 31 15.56 -8.68 -6.70
N SER A 32 16.02 -8.34 -5.50
CA SER A 32 16.22 -9.30 -4.39
C SER A 32 14.95 -9.56 -3.57
N PHE A 33 13.84 -8.88 -3.87
CA PHE A 33 12.60 -9.02 -3.11
C PHE A 33 11.77 -10.18 -3.65
N SER A 34 11.58 -11.20 -2.82
CA SER A 34 10.69 -12.32 -3.07
C SER A 34 9.70 -12.43 -1.91
N PHE A 35 8.44 -12.74 -2.22
CA PHE A 35 7.38 -12.89 -1.22
C PHE A 35 6.37 -13.95 -1.68
N ARG A 36 5.52 -14.41 -0.77
CA ARG A 36 4.41 -15.34 -0.99
C ARG A 36 3.08 -14.62 -0.76
N SER A 37 2.01 -15.14 -1.36
CA SER A 37 0.66 -14.62 -1.12
C SER A 37 0.34 -14.64 0.38
N GLY A 38 -0.32 -13.59 0.87
CA GLY A 38 -0.63 -13.41 2.29
C GLY A 38 0.49 -12.79 3.13
N GLN A 39 1.68 -12.56 2.57
CA GLN A 39 2.74 -11.82 3.24
C GLN A 39 2.49 -10.31 3.22
N TRP A 40 3.11 -9.61 4.16
CA TRP A 40 2.98 -8.18 4.36
C TRP A 40 4.36 -7.53 4.53
N VAL A 41 4.40 -6.21 4.40
CA VAL A 41 5.61 -5.39 4.52
C VAL A 41 5.39 -4.28 5.53
N ARG A 42 6.47 -3.75 6.10
CA ARG A 42 6.42 -2.51 6.89
C ARG A 42 6.92 -1.35 6.05
N ILE A 43 6.17 -0.26 6.03
CA ILE A 43 6.50 0.97 5.30
C ILE A 43 6.75 2.10 6.30
N SER A 44 7.78 2.89 6.04
CA SER A 44 8.04 4.17 6.72
C SER A 44 8.46 5.22 5.71
N SER A 45 8.25 6.51 6.00
CA SER A 45 8.69 7.59 5.12
C SER A 45 9.39 8.68 5.91
N PRO A 46 10.66 8.99 5.61
CA PRO A 46 11.38 10.05 6.32
C PRO A 46 10.77 11.45 6.08
N ALA A 47 9.90 11.62 5.07
CA ALA A 47 9.28 12.89 4.77
C ALA A 47 8.23 13.32 5.81
N PHE A 48 7.58 12.37 6.49
CA PHE A 48 6.47 12.67 7.41
C PHE A 48 6.38 11.76 8.65
N SER A 49 7.29 10.80 8.80
CA SER A 49 7.50 10.12 10.07
C SER A 49 8.10 11.11 11.09
N CYS A 50 7.29 11.57 12.04
CA CYS A 50 7.73 12.50 13.09
C CYS A 50 8.54 11.81 14.20
N ALA A 51 8.43 10.49 14.32
CA ALA A 51 9.23 9.66 15.22
C ALA A 51 10.24 8.84 14.42
N PHE A 52 11.44 8.66 15.00
CA PHE A 52 12.62 8.05 14.35
C PHE A 52 12.38 6.62 13.81
N ASN A 53 11.31 5.95 14.26
CA ASN A 53 11.00 4.56 13.93
C ASN A 53 9.52 4.30 13.60
N GLU A 54 8.75 5.33 13.19
CA GLU A 54 7.34 5.12 12.85
C GLU A 54 7.21 4.31 11.55
N CYS A 55 6.82 3.04 11.68
CA CYS A 55 6.62 2.11 10.57
C CYS A 55 5.26 1.40 10.68
N HIS A 56 4.59 1.25 9.55
CA HIS A 56 3.23 0.74 9.46
C HIS A 56 3.18 -0.51 8.60
N ALA A 57 2.46 -1.54 9.06
CA ALA A 57 2.34 -2.82 8.38
C ALA A 57 1.23 -2.80 7.32
N PHE A 58 1.52 -3.26 6.11
CA PHE A 58 0.57 -3.35 5.01
C PHE A 58 0.73 -4.66 4.24
N SER A 59 -0.40 -5.27 3.89
CA SER A 59 -0.41 -6.48 3.06
C SER A 59 -0.04 -6.17 1.62
N LEU A 60 0.75 -7.06 1.01
CA LEU A 60 1.04 -6.99 -0.42
C LEU A 60 -0.21 -7.41 -1.20
N ALA A 61 -0.66 -6.56 -2.11
CA ALA A 61 -1.80 -6.83 -2.98
C ALA A 61 -1.38 -7.40 -4.35
N SER A 62 -0.12 -7.17 -4.75
CA SER A 62 0.46 -7.68 -5.99
C SER A 62 0.70 -9.19 -5.94
N ALA A 63 0.67 -9.86 -7.10
CA ALA A 63 1.03 -11.27 -7.22
C ALA A 63 2.54 -11.50 -6.97
N PRO A 64 2.95 -12.64 -6.38
CA PRO A 64 4.35 -12.99 -6.14
C PRO A 64 5.27 -12.96 -7.37
N GLN A 65 4.72 -13.12 -8.58
CA GLN A 65 5.43 -13.05 -9.86
C GLN A 65 5.36 -11.68 -10.54
N ALA A 66 4.61 -10.72 -9.98
CA ALA A 66 4.46 -9.41 -10.58
C ALA A 66 5.78 -8.60 -10.52
N PRO A 67 6.07 -7.78 -11.55
CA PRO A 67 7.26 -6.93 -11.59
C PRO A 67 7.14 -5.67 -10.72
N THR A 68 5.94 -5.38 -10.24
CA THR A 68 5.63 -4.26 -9.33
C THR A 68 5.13 -4.78 -8.00
N LEU A 69 5.27 -3.96 -6.97
CA LEU A 69 4.65 -4.18 -5.66
C LEU A 69 3.50 -3.20 -5.49
N GLU A 70 2.37 -3.69 -4.99
CA GLU A 70 1.15 -2.91 -4.87
C GLU A 70 0.62 -2.97 -3.45
N LEU A 71 0.25 -1.80 -2.92
CA LEU A 71 -0.35 -1.64 -1.60
C LEU A 71 -1.64 -0.85 -1.71
N TYR A 72 -2.64 -1.27 -0.93
CA TYR A 72 -3.87 -0.53 -0.70
C TYR A 72 -3.93 -0.18 0.78
N ILE A 73 -3.79 1.12 1.07
CA ILE A 73 -3.65 1.64 2.42
C ILE A 73 -4.90 2.46 2.74
N LYS A 74 -5.61 2.12 3.82
CA LYS A 74 -6.72 2.95 4.29
C LYS A 74 -6.20 4.07 5.19
N ALA A 75 -6.60 5.31 4.92
CA ALA A 75 -6.29 6.44 5.78
C ALA A 75 -7.16 6.41 7.05
N VAL A 76 -6.59 5.89 8.14
CA VAL A 76 -7.29 5.74 9.43
C VAL A 76 -6.55 6.42 10.58
N GLY A 77 -5.25 6.67 10.44
CA GLY A 77 -4.41 7.27 11.47
C GLY A 77 -3.59 8.46 10.97
N PRO A 78 -2.96 9.22 11.88
CA PRO A 78 -2.22 10.44 11.54
C PRO A 78 -1.17 10.21 10.44
N TRP A 79 -0.44 9.10 10.50
CA TRP A 79 0.58 8.77 9.50
C TRP A 79 0.00 8.51 8.11
N THR A 80 -1.08 7.72 8.02
CA THR A 80 -1.72 7.42 6.74
C THR A 80 -2.41 8.66 6.14
N TRP A 81 -2.93 9.57 6.98
CA TRP A 81 -3.46 10.84 6.52
C TRP A 81 -2.36 11.77 6.02
N LYS A 82 -1.20 11.83 6.69
CA LYS A 82 -0.03 12.56 6.18
C LYS A 82 0.45 12.01 4.84
N MET A 83 0.54 10.69 4.71
CA MET A 83 0.86 10.05 3.42
C MET A 83 -0.12 10.48 2.32
N ARG A 84 -1.43 10.47 2.61
CA ARG A 84 -2.47 10.94 1.68
C ARG A 84 -2.22 12.40 1.27
N SER A 85 -1.99 13.28 2.23
CA SER A 85 -1.75 14.70 1.98
C SER A 85 -0.50 14.96 1.13
N GLU A 86 0.60 14.23 1.37
CA GLU A 86 1.81 14.34 0.55
C GLU A 86 1.59 13.86 -0.89
N ILE A 87 0.76 12.83 -1.08
CA ILE A 87 0.36 12.38 -2.44
C ILE A 87 -0.46 13.46 -3.14
N ILE A 88 -1.45 14.05 -2.46
CA ILE A 88 -2.26 15.16 -3.00
C ILE A 88 -1.33 16.32 -3.42
N ARG A 89 -0.42 16.71 -2.54
CA ARG A 89 0.54 17.79 -2.79
C ARG A 89 1.45 17.48 -3.98
N ALA A 90 1.95 16.25 -4.08
CA ALA A 90 2.78 15.82 -5.19
C ALA A 90 2.03 15.87 -6.52
N GLN A 91 0.77 15.41 -6.55
CA GLN A 91 -0.08 15.44 -7.74
C GLN A 91 -0.43 16.87 -8.15
N ALA A 92 -0.80 17.74 -7.21
CA ALA A 92 -1.19 19.12 -7.47
C ALA A 92 -0.02 19.96 -8.01
N ASN A 93 1.19 19.74 -7.51
CA ASN A 93 2.37 20.51 -7.89
C ASN A 93 3.19 19.87 -9.02
N GLY A 94 2.82 18.67 -9.47
CA GLY A 94 3.63 17.86 -10.39
C GLY A 94 5.00 17.49 -9.81
N SER A 95 5.15 17.47 -8.48
CA SER A 95 6.41 17.13 -7.83
C SER A 95 6.55 15.62 -7.64
N PRO A 96 7.78 15.09 -7.47
CA PRO A 96 7.97 13.68 -7.16
C PRO A 96 7.24 13.26 -5.88
N TYR A 97 6.70 12.04 -5.86
CA TYR A 97 6.14 11.43 -4.67
C TYR A 97 7.20 11.25 -3.56
N PRO A 98 6.79 11.25 -2.28
CA PRO A 98 7.71 11.05 -1.17
C PRO A 98 8.42 9.70 -1.27
N LEU A 99 9.69 9.67 -0.87
CA LEU A 99 10.46 8.43 -0.78
C LEU A 99 9.96 7.59 0.40
N VAL A 100 10.00 6.27 0.24
CA VAL A 100 9.50 5.32 1.23
C VAL A 100 10.53 4.23 1.48
N HIS A 101 10.61 3.80 2.72
CA HIS A 101 11.43 2.66 3.15
C HIS A 101 10.50 1.48 3.35
N MET A 102 10.93 0.30 2.90
CA MET A 102 10.18 -0.94 3.01
C MET A 102 11.03 -1.98 3.72
N ASN A 103 10.43 -2.67 4.69
CA ASN A 103 11.02 -3.81 5.36
C ASN A 103 10.14 -5.04 5.11
N GLY A 104 10.75 -6.20 4.90
CA GLY A 104 10.03 -7.47 4.75
C GLY A 104 10.68 -8.45 3.77
N PRO A 105 9.93 -9.44 3.28
CA PRO A 105 8.52 -9.72 3.61
C PRO A 105 8.34 -10.29 5.03
N TYR A 106 7.13 -10.19 5.58
CA TYR A 106 6.71 -10.75 6.86
C TYR A 106 5.52 -11.71 6.69
N GLY A 107 5.38 -12.67 7.62
CA GLY A 107 4.37 -13.72 7.62
C GLY A 107 4.88 -15.03 7.04
N ASP A 108 4.85 -16.13 7.80
CA ASP A 108 5.31 -17.47 7.36
C ASP A 108 4.24 -18.56 7.57
N GLY A 109 2.95 -18.18 7.44
CA GLY A 109 1.84 -19.12 7.31
C GLY A 109 1.01 -19.42 8.57
N ASN A 110 1.57 -19.44 9.79
CA ASN A 110 0.86 -20.08 10.92
C ASN A 110 0.46 -19.21 12.14
N GLN A 111 0.93 -17.96 12.31
CA GLN A 111 0.51 -17.11 13.45
C GLN A 111 0.03 -15.70 13.08
N ASP A 112 0.34 -15.23 11.86
CA ASP A 112 -0.03 -13.89 11.37
C ASP A 112 -1.34 -13.84 10.57
N MET A 113 -2.05 -14.97 10.45
CA MET A 113 -3.27 -15.10 9.63
C MET A 113 -4.40 -14.19 10.11
N LEU A 114 -4.46 -13.85 11.40
CA LEU A 114 -5.46 -12.95 11.97
C LEU A 114 -5.22 -11.49 11.58
N LEU A 115 -3.96 -11.04 11.57
CA LEU A 115 -3.63 -9.66 11.18
C LEU A 115 -3.80 -9.47 9.67
N SER A 116 -3.35 -10.44 8.87
CA SER A 116 -3.50 -10.40 7.41
C SER A 116 -4.95 -10.52 6.98
N SER A 117 -5.78 -11.34 7.65
CA SER A 117 -7.21 -11.45 7.35
C SER A 117 -8.00 -10.20 7.72
N VAL A 118 -7.64 -9.48 8.79
CA VAL A 118 -8.26 -8.19 9.12
C VAL A 118 -7.87 -7.11 8.09
N ILE A 119 -6.58 -7.00 7.76
CA ILE A 119 -6.11 -6.03 6.76
C ILE A 119 -6.65 -6.35 5.36
N ALA A 120 -6.64 -7.62 4.95
CA ALA A 120 -7.21 -8.07 3.69
C ALA A 120 -8.74 -7.98 3.65
N SER A 121 -9.46 -8.23 4.74
CA SER A 121 -10.92 -8.05 4.79
C SER A 121 -11.30 -6.57 4.67
N LEU A 122 -10.54 -5.67 5.30
CA LEU A 122 -10.72 -4.23 5.13
C LEU A 122 -10.41 -3.78 3.70
N THR A 123 -9.33 -4.28 3.10
CA THR A 123 -8.94 -3.96 1.73
C THR A 123 -9.90 -4.56 0.71
N LEU A 124 -10.25 -5.84 0.80
CA LEU A 124 -11.14 -6.56 -0.13
C LEU A 124 -12.59 -6.10 -0.02
N ARG A 125 -13.13 -5.85 1.19
CA ARG A 125 -14.46 -5.25 1.32
C ARG A 125 -14.49 -3.89 0.67
N THR A 126 -13.46 -3.07 0.86
CA THR A 126 -13.42 -1.73 0.28
C THR A 126 -13.24 -1.77 -1.24
N VAL A 127 -12.33 -2.59 -1.78
CA VAL A 127 -12.12 -2.73 -3.24
C VAL A 127 -13.34 -3.35 -3.93
N SER A 128 -13.99 -4.36 -3.33
CA SER A 128 -15.23 -4.95 -3.86
C SER A 128 -16.40 -3.96 -3.85
N LEU A 129 -16.55 -3.16 -2.79
CA LEU A 129 -17.52 -2.07 -2.71
C LEU A 129 -17.23 -0.95 -3.72
N GLN A 130 -15.97 -0.65 -4.02
CA GLN A 130 -15.61 0.34 -5.05
C GLN A 130 -15.87 -0.19 -6.47
N ARG A 131 -15.51 -1.45 -6.76
CA ARG A 131 -15.77 -2.08 -8.07
C ARG A 131 -17.26 -2.16 -8.38
N SER A 132 -18.09 -2.46 -7.38
CA SER A 132 -19.57 -2.44 -7.53
C SER A 132 -20.15 -1.03 -7.68
N LYS A 133 -19.60 -0.02 -6.99
CA LYS A 133 -20.03 1.38 -7.18
C LYS A 133 -19.66 1.95 -8.56
N ILE A 134 -18.47 1.64 -9.06
CA ILE A 134 -18.02 2.08 -10.39
C ILE A 134 -18.90 1.48 -11.50
N ILE A 135 -19.22 0.18 -11.41
CA ILE A 135 -20.10 -0.50 -12.39
C ILE A 135 -21.50 0.13 -12.40
N ASN A 136 -22.08 0.40 -11.22
CA ASN A 136 -23.38 1.05 -11.14
C ASN A 136 -23.35 2.51 -11.63
N GLN A 137 -22.27 3.25 -11.41
CA GLN A 137 -22.15 4.63 -11.91
C GLN A 137 -22.01 4.70 -13.44
N THR A 138 -21.38 3.70 -14.06
CA THR A 138 -21.27 3.59 -15.53
C THR A 138 -22.59 3.22 -16.18
N LEU A 139 -23.42 2.37 -15.54
CA LEU A 139 -24.75 1.99 -16.05
C LEU A 139 -25.78 3.15 -15.98
N ILE A 140 -25.63 4.08 -15.04
CA ILE A 140 -26.56 5.23 -14.88
C ILE A 140 -26.22 6.37 -15.88
N LYS A 141 -25.04 6.38 -16.49
CA LYS A 141 -24.62 7.39 -17.48
C LYS A 141 -24.87 6.96 -18.94
N SER A 142 -25.43 5.77 -19.17
CA SER A 142 -25.78 5.27 -20.50
C SER A 142 -27.30 5.16 -20.73
N SER A 143 -28.10 5.96 -20.04
CA SER A 143 -29.55 6.10 -20.23
C SER A 143 -29.94 7.56 -20.39
#